data_AF-A0A969L7S0-F1
#
_entry.id   AF-A0A969L7S0-F1
#
_cell.length_a   1.000
_cell.length_b   1.000
_cell.length_c   1.000
_cell.angle_alpha   90.00
_cell.angle_beta   90.00
_cell.angle_gamma   90.00
#
_symmetry.space_group_name_H-M   'P 1'
#
loop_
_entity.id
_entity.type
_entity.pdbx_description
1 polymer ?
#
loop_
_entity_poly.entity_id
_entity_poly.type
_entity_poly.pdbx_seq_one_letter_code
_entity_poly.pdbx_strand_id
1 'polypeptide(L)'
;MFRNYNLDLLSYKRLRMFVHAESQEDNTQDGQITAFVRLGTDFTDNYYEVEVPLTMTPEGTTDPAIIWPTVNEIDVPFSALTNAKTQRNESQPSKLVPFQTIYDRGDGFPPYRITVVGNPDLSSVQVAMIGLRNPDLEDFGQVDDERPKSVRIWVNELRITEFDQTAGWAALARANVQLADFANITASVRYTTFGFGGINQRISERARETTLQYDVTATIALDKFLPESLGLRVPLFLSYERTNITPRFNPLDPDVELRNSLRNIPTDEARNEYETLVEEERVRKSINFTNVQKIRTNPEAKVQLWDIENLSLTYAYSEERSRNILIADYLAINQRLSLAYNFSKERPFIAPFKNIGFLQLPILNLIGDFNFNPLPNQISVRGDLDRSFIRTLYRAADLSTQGIDPIFQKRFLFNRAYNLQWNLSESLSLSYNALVNAVIDEPEGEIDTEAKRDSVLNNLKRFGRMKSFNQQLAFNYQVPIDKLPLLDWINADVTYARGFQLDGWCGSPRPGGQK
;
A
#
# COMPACT_ATOMS: atom_id res chain seq x y z
N MET A 1 -12.10 22.09 33.20
CA MET A 1 -12.34 22.45 31.78
C MET A 1 -11.75 21.37 30.91
N PHE A 2 -12.44 20.98 29.83
CA PHE A 2 -11.91 19.97 28.89
C PHE A 2 -12.07 20.43 27.45
N ARG A 3 -11.20 19.93 26.59
CA ARG A 3 -11.28 20.14 25.16
C ARG A 3 -10.76 18.91 24.41
N ASN A 4 -11.38 18.64 23.27
CA ASN A 4 -10.96 17.58 22.38
C ASN A 4 -9.89 18.10 21.41
N TYR A 5 -8.94 17.22 21.12
CA TYR A 5 -7.76 17.45 20.33
C TYR A 5 -7.52 16.25 19.39
N ASN A 6 -6.57 16.41 18.48
CA ASN A 6 -5.95 15.30 17.77
C ASN A 6 -4.47 15.65 17.66
N LEU A 7 -3.75 15.44 18.75
CA LEU A 7 -2.36 15.87 18.92
C LEU A 7 -1.45 14.66 19.00
N ASP A 8 -0.37 14.74 18.23
CA ASP A 8 0.78 13.86 18.34
C ASP A 8 1.91 14.62 19.04
N LEU A 9 2.22 14.18 20.26
CA LEU A 9 3.18 14.84 21.14
C LEU A 9 4.58 14.20 21.07
N LEU A 10 4.78 13.13 20.29
CA LEU A 10 6.06 12.40 20.26
C LEU A 10 7.21 13.22 19.68
N SER A 11 6.90 14.21 18.85
CA SER A 11 7.89 15.12 18.23
C SER A 11 8.38 16.22 19.18
N TYR A 12 7.89 16.24 20.42
CA TYR A 12 8.15 17.29 21.39
C TYR A 12 8.64 16.70 22.71
N LYS A 13 9.27 17.53 23.54
CA LYS A 13 9.89 17.07 24.79
C LYS A 13 9.17 17.54 26.04
N ARG A 14 8.50 18.69 26.02
CA ARG A 14 7.97 19.31 27.24
C ARG A 14 6.56 19.86 27.07
N LEU A 15 5.77 19.73 28.12
CA LEU A 15 4.50 20.42 28.31
C LEU A 15 4.71 21.59 29.27
N ARG A 16 4.23 22.78 28.89
CA ARG A 16 4.29 23.99 29.70
C ARG A 16 2.94 24.67 29.84
N MET A 17 2.62 25.19 31.03
CA MET A 17 1.42 25.98 31.28
C MET A 17 1.63 26.89 32.48
N PHE A 18 1.26 28.16 32.34
CA PHE A 18 1.24 29.09 33.47
C PHE A 18 -0.02 28.91 34.30
N VAL A 19 0.14 28.93 35.61
CA VAL A 19 -0.96 28.86 36.58
C VAL A 19 -0.82 29.99 37.59
N HIS A 20 -1.90 30.72 37.78
CA HIS A 20 -2.07 31.73 38.81
C HIS A 20 -3.21 31.29 39.74
N ALA A 21 -3.04 31.50 41.04
CA ALA A 21 -4.05 31.22 42.05
C ALA A 21 -4.14 32.40 43.02
N GLU A 22 -5.36 32.87 43.26
CA GLU A 22 -5.65 33.89 44.27
C GLU A 22 -6.90 33.49 45.07
N SER A 23 -6.94 33.85 46.33
CA SER A 23 -8.09 33.67 47.21
C SER A 23 -8.44 35.00 47.86
N GLN A 24 -9.74 35.27 48.00
CA GLN A 24 -10.24 36.38 48.82
C GLN A 24 -10.56 35.93 50.26
N GLU A 25 -10.43 34.63 50.55
CA GLU A 25 -10.66 34.06 51.86
C GLU A 25 -9.33 33.68 52.52
N ASP A 26 -9.13 34.12 53.77
CA ASP A 26 -7.94 33.85 54.57
C ASP A 26 -7.77 32.36 54.96
N ASN A 27 -8.78 31.52 54.66
CA ASN A 27 -8.79 30.09 54.98
C ASN A 27 -8.06 29.23 53.95
N THR A 28 -7.51 29.82 52.89
CA THR A 28 -6.82 29.10 51.82
C THR A 28 -5.34 29.49 51.80
N GLN A 29 -4.48 28.58 52.22
CA GLN A 29 -3.04 28.76 52.31
C GLN A 29 -2.29 28.09 51.16
N ASP A 30 -1.02 28.43 51.02
CA ASP A 30 -0.12 27.82 50.03
C ASP A 30 -0.06 26.30 50.19
N GLY A 31 -0.09 25.60 49.06
CA GLY A 31 -0.01 24.13 49.03
C GLY A 31 -1.30 23.40 49.35
N GLN A 32 -2.34 24.08 49.85
CA GLN A 32 -3.62 23.45 50.20
C GLN A 32 -4.48 23.10 48.97
N ILE A 33 -4.19 23.70 47.82
CA ILE A 33 -4.92 23.51 46.58
C ILE A 33 -3.93 23.12 45.49
N THR A 34 -4.34 22.21 44.62
CA THR A 34 -3.55 21.78 43.47
C THR A 34 -4.25 22.10 42.16
N ALA A 35 -3.46 22.40 41.13
CA ALA A 35 -3.92 22.39 39.74
C ALA A 35 -3.43 21.11 39.07
N PHE A 36 -4.21 20.58 38.13
CA PHE A 36 -3.78 19.45 37.33
C PHE A 36 -4.04 19.65 35.84
N VAL A 37 -3.17 19.07 35.03
CA VAL A 37 -3.34 18.90 33.59
C VAL A 37 -3.37 17.42 33.28
N ARG A 38 -4.45 16.99 32.63
CA ARG A 38 -4.69 15.62 32.22
C ARG A 38 -4.66 15.54 30.70
N LEU A 39 -3.91 14.58 30.15
CA LEU A 39 -3.73 14.32 28.72
C LEU A 39 -3.96 12.83 28.45
N GLY A 40 -4.79 12.50 27.46
CA GLY A 40 -5.09 11.10 27.19
C GLY A 40 -5.88 10.85 25.91
N THR A 41 -6.17 9.59 25.66
CA THR A 41 -7.13 9.15 24.63
C THR A 41 -8.57 9.30 25.12
N ASP A 42 -8.77 9.31 26.44
CA ASP A 42 -10.06 9.60 27.09
C ASP A 42 -9.86 10.31 28.44
N PHE A 43 -10.98 10.61 29.12
CA PHE A 43 -10.96 11.36 30.39
C PHE A 43 -10.85 10.50 31.64
N THR A 44 -11.12 9.19 31.56
CA THR A 44 -11.45 8.35 32.74
C THR A 44 -10.57 7.14 32.86
N ASP A 45 -10.25 6.50 31.74
CA ASP A 45 -9.67 5.17 31.70
C ASP A 45 -8.23 5.19 31.17
N ASN A 46 -7.88 6.14 30.30
CA ASN A 46 -6.58 6.18 29.63
C ASN A 46 -6.02 7.61 29.60
N TYR A 47 -5.37 8.01 30.69
CA TYR A 47 -4.77 9.34 30.80
C TYR A 47 -3.47 9.37 31.62
N TYR A 48 -2.65 10.35 31.28
CA TYR A 48 -1.62 10.93 32.14
C TYR A 48 -2.19 12.16 32.84
N GLU A 49 -1.85 12.34 34.11
CA GLU A 49 -2.18 13.56 34.84
C GLU A 49 -0.93 14.09 35.56
N VAL A 50 -0.71 15.39 35.46
CA VAL A 50 0.35 16.11 36.14
C VAL A 50 -0.31 17.10 37.07
N GLU A 51 -0.05 16.94 38.36
CA GLU A 51 -0.61 17.75 39.43
C GLU A 51 0.48 18.54 40.14
N VAL A 52 0.21 19.83 40.39
CA VAL A 52 1.12 20.78 41.03
C VAL A 52 0.42 21.47 42.22
N PRO A 53 1.04 21.52 43.41
CA PRO A 53 0.58 22.35 44.52
C PRO A 53 0.71 23.85 44.19
N LEU A 54 -0.30 24.64 44.51
CA LEU A 54 -0.35 26.07 44.18
C LEU A 54 0.06 26.94 45.37
N THR A 55 0.90 27.92 45.07
CA THR A 55 1.19 29.08 45.92
C THR A 55 0.22 30.21 45.57
N MET A 56 -0.37 30.83 46.57
CA MET A 56 -1.35 31.90 46.42
C MET A 56 -0.65 33.23 46.16
N THR A 57 -1.13 33.97 45.17
CA THR A 57 -0.69 35.34 44.91
C THR A 57 -1.33 36.29 45.93
N PRO A 58 -0.54 37.15 46.61
CA PRO A 58 -1.09 38.13 47.55
C PRO A 58 -2.03 39.14 46.88
N GLU A 59 -3.13 39.49 47.55
CA GLU A 59 -4.12 40.44 47.04
C GLU A 59 -3.48 41.82 46.77
N GLY A 60 -3.91 42.47 45.68
CA GLY A 60 -3.39 43.78 45.27
C GLY A 60 -2.03 43.73 44.54
N THR A 61 -1.48 42.54 44.30
CA THR A 61 -0.25 42.37 43.51
C THR A 61 -0.45 42.88 42.08
N THR A 62 0.49 43.72 41.62
CA THR A 62 0.56 44.18 40.23
C THR A 62 1.81 43.69 39.49
N ASP A 63 2.74 43.02 40.20
CA ASP A 63 3.96 42.49 39.60
C ASP A 63 3.66 41.21 38.81
N PRO A 64 3.88 41.17 37.49
CA PRO A 64 3.62 40.00 36.66
C PRO A 64 4.34 38.73 37.12
N ALA A 65 5.53 38.83 37.72
CA ALA A 65 6.29 37.67 38.19
C ALA A 65 5.69 37.04 39.46
N ILE A 66 4.94 37.82 40.25
CA ILE A 66 4.22 37.34 41.44
C ILE A 66 2.80 36.88 41.06
N ILE A 67 2.20 37.47 40.01
CA ILE A 67 0.94 37.00 39.42
C ILE A 67 1.14 35.64 38.74
N TRP A 68 2.22 35.45 37.99
CA TRP A 68 2.57 34.19 37.33
C TRP A 68 3.82 33.58 37.96
N PRO A 69 3.74 33.08 39.21
CA PRO A 69 4.92 32.64 39.92
C PRO A 69 5.44 31.33 39.31
N THR A 70 6.76 31.25 39.07
CA THR A 70 7.41 30.08 38.45
C THR A 70 7.16 28.77 39.22
N VAL A 71 6.92 28.86 40.52
CA VAL A 71 6.57 27.72 41.38
C VAL A 71 5.27 27.04 40.92
N ASN A 72 4.30 27.81 40.42
CA ASN A 72 3.01 27.33 39.91
C ASN A 72 3.06 26.94 38.43
N GLU A 73 4.12 27.28 37.69
CA GLU A 73 4.25 26.88 36.29
C GLU A 73 4.37 25.35 36.22
N ILE A 74 3.47 24.71 35.46
CA ILE A 74 3.64 23.32 35.08
C ILE A 74 4.63 23.32 33.93
N ASP A 75 5.83 22.81 34.18
CA ASP A 75 6.86 22.59 33.17
C ASP A 75 7.42 21.16 33.34
N VAL A 76 6.85 20.22 32.58
CA VAL A 76 7.09 18.78 32.74
C VAL A 76 7.58 18.17 31.43
N PRO A 77 8.69 17.39 31.45
CA PRO A 77 9.11 16.67 30.26
C PRO A 77 8.19 15.46 30.02
N PHE A 78 7.81 15.19 28.76
CA PHE A 78 7.00 14.02 28.42
C PHE A 78 7.68 12.70 28.78
N SER A 79 9.02 12.67 28.82
CA SER A 79 9.76 11.52 29.32
C SER A 79 9.42 11.18 30.77
N ALA A 80 9.04 12.14 31.60
CA ALA A 80 8.59 11.86 32.97
C ALA A 80 7.28 11.05 32.97
N LEU A 81 6.36 11.36 32.04
CA LEU A 81 5.10 10.64 31.88
C LEU A 81 5.35 9.19 31.41
N THR A 82 6.15 9.02 30.36
CA THR A 82 6.44 7.69 29.80
C THR A 82 7.29 6.85 30.75
N ASN A 83 8.19 7.46 31.53
CA ASN A 83 8.91 6.78 32.60
C ASN A 83 7.97 6.33 33.73
N ALA A 84 7.03 7.18 34.16
CA ALA A 84 6.02 6.80 35.15
C ALA A 84 5.17 5.62 34.68
N LYS A 85 4.78 5.59 33.41
CA LYS A 85 4.06 4.45 32.80
C LYS A 85 4.93 3.19 32.75
N THR A 86 6.21 3.32 32.42
CA THR A 86 7.16 2.20 32.40
C THR A 86 7.34 1.61 33.80
N GLN A 87 7.56 2.46 34.80
CA GLN A 87 7.65 2.08 36.21
C GLN A 87 6.35 1.41 36.70
N ARG A 88 5.18 1.92 36.29
CA ARG A 88 3.89 1.28 36.58
C ARG A 88 3.84 -0.13 36.00
N ASN A 89 4.16 -0.28 34.71
CA ASN A 89 4.12 -1.57 34.02
C ASN A 89 5.04 -2.62 34.68
N GLU A 90 6.14 -2.19 35.30
CA GLU A 90 7.07 -3.06 36.04
C GLU A 90 6.57 -3.43 37.44
N SER A 91 5.97 -2.48 38.15
CA SER A 91 5.61 -2.63 39.57
C SER A 91 4.17 -3.09 39.83
N GLN A 92 3.26 -2.84 38.88
CA GLN A 92 1.83 -3.04 39.07
C GLN A 92 1.18 -3.71 37.83
N PRO A 93 0.67 -4.95 37.96
CA PRO A 93 0.03 -5.66 36.84
C PRO A 93 -1.29 -5.04 36.39
N SER A 94 -2.05 -4.44 37.31
CA SER A 94 -3.36 -3.87 37.01
C SER A 94 -3.24 -2.46 36.43
N LYS A 95 -3.74 -2.29 35.19
CA LYS A 95 -3.84 -0.98 34.53
C LYS A 95 -5.07 -0.16 34.97
N LEU A 96 -6.01 -0.79 35.68
CA LEU A 96 -7.27 -0.17 36.13
C LEU A 96 -7.10 0.69 37.39
N VAL A 97 -6.06 0.44 38.18
CA VAL A 97 -5.77 1.21 39.39
C VAL A 97 -4.82 2.35 39.03
N PRO A 98 -5.15 3.61 39.37
CA PRO A 98 -4.24 4.74 39.16
C PRO A 98 -2.89 4.50 39.81
N PHE A 99 -1.83 4.66 39.04
CA PHE A 99 -0.46 4.64 39.55
C PHE A 99 0.03 6.06 39.73
N GLN A 100 0.53 6.37 40.92
CA GLN A 100 1.02 7.70 41.26
C GLN A 100 2.51 7.64 41.57
N THR A 101 3.25 8.61 41.06
CA THR A 101 4.67 8.79 41.37
C THR A 101 4.98 10.28 41.53
N ILE A 102 6.03 10.57 42.29
CA ILE A 102 6.51 11.92 42.52
C ILE A 102 7.65 12.21 41.55
N TYR A 103 7.51 13.30 40.80
CA TYR A 103 8.55 13.80 39.91
C TYR A 103 9.21 15.02 40.54
N ASP A 104 10.46 14.85 40.96
CA ASP A 104 11.30 15.96 41.39
C ASP A 104 11.68 16.82 40.19
N ARG A 105 11.38 18.11 40.28
CA ARG A 105 11.66 19.11 39.25
C ARG A 105 13.14 19.49 39.18
N GLY A 106 13.89 19.27 40.27
CA GLY A 106 15.32 19.62 40.38
C GLY A 106 15.61 21.12 40.44
N ASP A 107 14.58 21.96 40.55
CA ASP A 107 14.64 23.42 40.64
C ASP A 107 14.41 23.95 42.07
N GLY A 108 14.19 23.05 43.03
CA GLY A 108 13.89 23.39 44.43
C GLY A 108 12.43 23.78 44.69
N PHE A 109 11.56 23.73 43.67
CA PHE A 109 10.12 23.89 43.84
C PHE A 109 9.44 22.58 44.27
N PRO A 110 8.19 22.64 44.77
CA PRO A 110 7.43 21.43 45.10
C PRO A 110 7.37 20.46 43.91
N PRO A 111 7.55 19.16 44.15
CA PRO A 111 7.56 18.18 43.08
C PRO A 111 6.17 18.03 42.46
N TYR A 112 6.11 17.55 41.22
CA TYR A 112 4.84 17.19 40.61
C TYR A 112 4.40 15.80 41.03
N ARG A 113 3.09 15.61 41.17
CA ARG A 113 2.49 14.28 41.25
C ARG A 113 2.05 13.87 39.84
N ILE A 114 2.65 12.79 39.33
CA ILE A 114 2.29 12.19 38.04
C ILE A 114 1.41 10.99 38.30
N THR A 115 0.22 10.99 37.70
CA THR A 115 -0.71 9.86 37.72
C THR A 115 -0.83 9.23 36.34
N VAL A 116 -0.81 7.90 36.28
CA VAL A 116 -1.02 7.11 35.06
C VAL A 116 -2.20 6.16 35.27
N VAL A 117 -3.20 6.23 34.40
CA VAL A 117 -4.38 5.35 34.42
C VAL A 117 -4.53 4.69 33.05
N GLY A 118 -4.77 3.37 33.02
CA GLY A 118 -4.94 2.59 31.78
C GLY A 118 -3.68 2.48 30.92
N ASN A 119 -3.84 2.64 29.62
CA ASN A 119 -2.77 2.68 28.62
C ASN A 119 -2.85 3.97 27.78
N PRO A 120 -2.56 5.13 28.39
CA PRO A 120 -2.60 6.42 27.69
C PRO A 120 -1.57 6.45 26.57
N ASP A 121 -1.80 7.28 25.55
CA ASP A 121 -0.94 7.37 24.37
C ASP A 121 -0.69 8.84 23.99
N LEU A 122 0.58 9.25 24.06
CA LEU A 122 1.02 10.59 23.67
C LEU A 122 1.09 10.79 22.14
N SER A 123 1.07 9.72 21.35
CA SER A 123 1.03 9.78 19.88
C SER A 123 -0.36 10.15 19.34
N SER A 124 -1.41 9.94 20.15
CA SER A 124 -2.80 10.17 19.77
C SER A 124 -3.59 10.78 20.93
N VAL A 125 -3.16 11.94 21.42
CA VAL A 125 -3.87 12.66 22.48
C VAL A 125 -5.16 13.24 21.91
N GLN A 126 -6.28 12.73 22.40
CA GLN A 126 -7.62 13.13 21.99
C GLN A 126 -8.25 14.12 22.95
N VAL A 127 -7.81 14.14 24.21
CA VAL A 127 -8.38 15.02 25.22
C VAL A 127 -7.31 15.67 26.07
N ALA A 128 -7.54 16.95 26.40
CA ALA A 128 -6.83 17.63 27.46
C ALA A 128 -7.84 18.22 28.45
N MET A 129 -7.60 18.00 29.73
CA MET A 129 -8.39 18.55 30.82
C MET A 129 -7.50 19.32 31.77
N ILE A 130 -7.96 20.50 32.16
CA ILE A 130 -7.34 21.32 33.20
C ILE A 130 -8.34 21.40 34.34
N GLY A 131 -7.90 21.15 35.56
CA GLY A 131 -8.76 21.20 36.73
C GLY A 131 -8.04 21.67 37.99
N LEU A 132 -8.85 21.87 39.02
CA LEU A 132 -8.43 22.17 40.38
C LEU A 132 -8.82 21.00 41.27
N ARG A 133 -8.03 20.72 42.30
CA ARG A 133 -8.37 19.76 43.34
C ARG A 133 -8.12 20.40 44.72
N ASN A 134 -9.02 20.11 45.64
CA ASN A 134 -8.81 20.27 47.08
C ASN A 134 -8.39 18.88 47.57
N PRO A 135 -7.09 18.54 47.52
CA PRO A 135 -6.63 17.22 47.87
C PRO A 135 -6.76 16.98 49.37
N ASP A 136 -6.82 15.71 49.75
CA ASP A 136 -6.48 15.34 51.12
C ASP A 136 -4.98 15.63 51.31
N LEU A 137 -4.66 16.55 52.20
CA LEU A 137 -3.28 17.00 52.41
C LEU A 137 -2.42 15.92 53.09
N GLU A 138 -3.03 14.90 53.71
CA GLU A 138 -2.31 13.73 54.20
C GLU A 138 -1.58 13.00 53.07
N ASP A 139 -2.16 12.99 51.85
CA ASP A 139 -1.52 12.41 50.66
C ASP A 139 -0.20 13.12 50.30
N PHE A 140 -0.03 14.37 50.72
CA PHE A 140 1.17 15.18 50.51
C PHE A 140 2.04 15.27 51.78
N GLY A 141 1.72 14.50 52.83
CA GLY A 141 2.43 14.50 54.10
C GLY A 141 2.21 15.76 54.93
N GLN A 142 1.08 16.44 54.73
CA GLN A 142 0.69 17.67 55.42
C GLN A 142 -0.60 17.45 56.24
N VAL A 143 -0.89 18.35 57.18
CA VAL A 143 -2.12 18.29 57.98
C VAL A 143 -3.24 18.97 57.20
N ASP A 144 -4.32 18.23 56.91
CA ASP A 144 -5.51 18.79 56.28
C ASP A 144 -6.40 19.54 57.28
N ASP A 145 -7.01 20.63 56.84
CA ASP A 145 -8.03 21.35 57.62
C ASP A 145 -9.46 20.94 57.26
N GLU A 146 -9.64 20.08 56.26
CA GLU A 146 -10.91 19.51 55.79
C GLU A 146 -11.98 20.56 55.42
N ARG A 147 -11.54 21.79 55.12
CA ARG A 147 -12.46 22.91 54.86
C ARG A 147 -12.74 23.13 53.38
N PRO A 148 -13.94 23.64 53.03
CA PRO A 148 -14.17 24.15 51.69
C PRO A 148 -13.23 25.33 51.41
N LYS A 149 -12.72 25.38 50.17
CA LYS A 149 -11.79 26.41 49.70
C LYS A 149 -12.43 27.21 48.57
N SER A 150 -12.13 28.51 48.54
CA SER A 150 -12.63 29.43 47.52
C SER A 150 -11.43 30.07 46.82
N VAL A 151 -11.21 29.71 45.56
CA VAL A 151 -10.02 30.13 44.82
C VAL A 151 -10.40 30.58 43.42
N ARG A 152 -9.78 31.66 42.95
CA ARG A 152 -9.78 32.07 41.56
C ARG A 152 -8.49 31.60 40.89
N ILE A 153 -8.63 30.86 39.80
CA ILE A 153 -7.50 30.37 39.01
C ILE A 153 -7.51 31.02 37.65
N TRP A 154 -6.35 31.48 37.22
CA TRP A 154 -6.09 31.77 35.81
C TRP A 154 -5.06 30.77 35.28
N VAL A 155 -5.35 30.22 34.12
CA VAL A 155 -4.40 29.39 33.37
C VAL A 155 -4.12 30.06 32.04
N ASN A 156 -2.87 30.05 31.62
CA ASN A 156 -2.48 30.66 30.37
C ASN A 156 -1.41 29.83 29.66
N GLU A 157 -1.38 29.97 28.32
CA GLU A 157 -0.38 29.36 27.43
C GLU A 157 -0.09 27.89 27.71
N LEU A 158 -1.12 27.03 27.65
CA LEU A 158 -0.87 25.59 27.53
C LEU A 158 -0.15 25.34 26.20
N ARG A 159 1.15 25.12 26.28
CA ARG A 159 2.04 25.02 25.13
C ARG A 159 2.91 23.79 25.24
N ILE A 160 3.34 23.32 24.08
CA ILE A 160 4.29 22.23 23.96
C ILE A 160 5.59 22.86 23.46
N THR A 161 6.69 22.57 24.14
CA THR A 161 7.99 23.18 23.86
C THR A 161 9.06 22.13 23.66
N GLU A 162 10.15 22.58 23.04
CA GLU A 162 11.33 21.77 22.70
C GLU A 162 10.99 20.62 21.76
N PHE A 163 11.46 20.73 20.52
CA PHE A 163 11.31 19.64 19.57
C PHE A 163 12.32 18.52 19.85
N ASP A 164 11.97 17.31 19.44
CA ASP A 164 12.97 16.27 19.27
C ASP A 164 13.94 16.67 18.15
N GLN A 165 15.20 16.88 18.54
CA GLN A 165 16.30 17.28 17.66
C GLN A 165 17.18 16.07 17.29
N THR A 166 16.68 14.84 17.46
CA THR A 166 17.41 13.63 17.07
C THR A 166 17.82 13.71 15.60
N ALA A 167 19.15 13.74 15.39
CA ALA A 167 19.72 13.82 14.06
C ALA A 167 19.51 12.50 13.32
N GLY A 168 18.83 12.55 12.18
CA GLY A 168 18.72 11.44 11.26
C GLY A 168 19.67 11.57 10.09
N TRP A 169 20.07 10.45 9.50
CA TRP A 169 20.84 10.40 8.26
C TRP A 169 20.23 9.39 7.30
N ALA A 170 20.56 9.56 6.03
CA ALA A 170 20.25 8.59 5.01
C ALA A 170 21.47 8.38 4.12
N ALA A 171 21.64 7.15 3.66
CA ALA A 171 22.63 6.79 2.66
C ALA A 171 21.94 6.06 1.52
N LEU A 172 22.36 6.39 0.29
CA LEU A 172 21.97 5.68 -0.92
C LEU A 172 23.24 5.28 -1.65
N ALA A 173 23.47 3.99 -1.75
CA ALA A 173 24.49 3.42 -2.62
C ALA A 173 23.78 2.79 -3.82
N ARG A 174 24.25 3.10 -5.03
CA ARG A 174 23.75 2.50 -6.27
C ARG A 174 24.91 2.09 -7.15
N ALA A 175 24.86 0.86 -7.65
CA ALA A 175 25.78 0.34 -8.65
C ALA A 175 24.99 -0.05 -9.89
N ASN A 176 25.51 0.31 -11.06
CA ASN A 176 25.01 -0.17 -12.35
C ASN A 176 26.18 -0.77 -13.13
N VAL A 177 25.99 -1.99 -13.63
CA VAL A 177 26.99 -2.74 -14.38
C VAL A 177 26.36 -3.16 -15.70
N GLN A 178 26.85 -2.57 -16.79
CA GLN A 178 26.52 -2.97 -18.15
C GLN A 178 27.57 -3.98 -18.65
N LEU A 179 27.12 -5.16 -19.04
CA LEU A 179 27.94 -6.22 -19.63
C LEU A 179 27.66 -6.28 -21.14
N ALA A 180 28.48 -5.54 -21.90
CA ALA A 180 28.35 -5.39 -23.34
C ALA A 180 26.90 -5.09 -23.75
N ASP A 181 26.31 -5.90 -24.63
CA ASP A 181 24.94 -5.81 -25.12
C ASP A 181 24.00 -6.89 -24.55
N PHE A 182 24.49 -7.79 -23.68
CA PHE A 182 23.72 -8.94 -23.23
C PHE A 182 23.16 -8.84 -21.81
N ALA A 183 23.73 -7.99 -20.93
CA ALA A 183 23.18 -7.83 -19.59
C ALA A 183 23.38 -6.44 -18.99
N ASN A 184 22.42 -6.01 -18.18
CA ASN A 184 22.48 -4.81 -17.35
C ASN A 184 22.03 -5.18 -15.94
N ILE A 185 22.89 -4.98 -14.94
CA ILE A 185 22.62 -5.30 -13.54
C ILE A 185 22.64 -3.99 -12.76
N THR A 186 21.57 -3.70 -12.02
CA THR A 186 21.51 -2.57 -11.10
C THR A 186 21.28 -3.08 -9.70
N ALA A 187 22.09 -2.61 -8.76
CA ALA A 187 21.89 -2.85 -7.34
C ALA A 187 21.78 -1.51 -6.60
N SER A 188 20.86 -1.42 -5.64
CA SER A 188 20.79 -0.29 -4.72
C SER A 188 20.66 -0.75 -3.28
N VAL A 189 21.23 0.05 -2.38
CA VAL A 189 21.04 -0.03 -0.95
C VAL A 189 20.67 1.35 -0.45
N ARG A 190 19.54 1.45 0.23
CA ARG A 190 19.05 2.65 0.88
C ARG A 190 18.92 2.37 2.37
N TYR A 191 19.54 3.22 3.17
CA TYR A 191 19.40 3.23 4.61
C TYR A 191 18.90 4.59 5.05
N THR A 192 17.90 4.64 5.92
CA THR A 192 17.33 5.88 6.45
C THR A 192 17.02 5.68 7.92
N THR A 193 17.51 6.55 8.79
CA THR A 193 17.25 6.48 10.23
C THR A 193 16.05 7.32 10.64
N PHE A 194 15.55 7.05 11.85
CA PHE A 194 14.63 7.95 12.56
C PHE A 194 15.12 9.41 12.52
N GLY A 195 14.18 10.35 12.37
CA GLY A 195 14.42 11.78 12.34
C GLY A 195 14.95 12.33 11.01
N PHE A 196 15.26 11.47 10.03
CA PHE A 196 15.69 11.94 8.71
C PHE A 196 14.52 12.57 7.94
N GLY A 197 14.78 13.70 7.29
CA GLY A 197 13.81 14.40 6.47
C GLY A 197 14.42 15.56 5.70
N GLY A 198 13.65 16.11 4.75
CA GLY A 198 14.05 17.29 3.98
C GLY A 198 14.01 18.57 4.82
N ILE A 199 14.72 19.61 4.38
CA ILE A 199 14.80 20.92 5.07
C ILE A 199 13.42 21.56 5.22
N ASN A 200 12.56 21.39 4.21
CA ASN A 200 11.21 21.98 4.19
C ASN A 200 10.15 21.11 4.92
N GLN A 201 10.50 19.93 5.42
CA GLN A 201 9.55 19.05 6.11
C GLN A 201 9.35 19.48 7.55
N ARG A 202 8.10 19.44 7.99
CA ARG A 202 7.77 19.61 9.42
C ARG A 202 8.35 18.45 10.21
N ILE A 203 8.61 18.67 11.49
CA ILE A 203 9.24 17.65 12.36
C ILE A 203 8.36 16.40 12.45
N SER A 204 7.03 16.57 12.50
CA SER A 204 6.06 15.47 12.51
C SER A 204 6.00 14.66 11.20
N GLU A 205 6.52 15.20 10.10
CA GLU A 205 6.57 14.57 8.76
C GLU A 205 7.88 13.84 8.48
N ARG A 206 8.87 13.94 9.39
CA ARG A 206 10.16 13.26 9.25
C ARG A 206 10.02 11.76 9.50
N ALA A 207 11.03 10.99 9.09
CA ALA A 207 11.06 9.55 9.26
C ALA A 207 10.85 9.15 10.73
N ARG A 208 9.83 8.33 11.00
CA ARG A 208 9.50 7.82 12.35
C ARG A 208 10.06 6.43 12.63
N GLU A 209 10.73 5.86 11.65
CA GLU A 209 11.21 4.49 11.64
C GLU A 209 12.58 4.45 10.97
N THR A 210 13.35 3.40 11.25
CA THR A 210 14.60 3.13 10.54
C THR A 210 14.32 2.13 9.43
N THR A 211 14.67 2.47 8.19
CA THR A 211 14.42 1.63 7.01
C THR A 211 15.73 1.22 6.38
N LEU A 212 15.91 -0.09 6.18
CA LEU A 212 16.94 -0.67 5.32
C LEU A 212 16.25 -1.31 4.12
N GLN A 213 16.49 -0.78 2.93
CA GLN A 213 16.01 -1.32 1.67
C GLN A 213 17.20 -1.69 0.81
N TYR A 214 17.17 -2.88 0.21
CA TYR A 214 18.13 -3.25 -0.82
C TYR A 214 17.43 -3.98 -1.94
N ASP A 215 17.82 -3.64 -3.16
CA ASP A 215 17.24 -4.17 -4.39
C ASP A 215 18.33 -4.50 -5.40
N VAL A 216 18.11 -5.58 -6.14
CA VAL A 216 18.95 -6.01 -7.25
C VAL A 216 18.03 -6.34 -8.41
N THR A 217 18.27 -5.69 -9.55
CA THR A 217 17.57 -5.94 -10.81
C THR A 217 18.56 -6.33 -11.88
N ALA A 218 18.20 -7.29 -12.72
CA ALA A 218 19.01 -7.74 -13.83
C ALA A 218 18.14 -7.85 -15.08
N THR A 219 18.55 -7.21 -16.16
CA THR A 219 17.98 -7.38 -17.50
C THR A 219 19.00 -8.11 -18.35
N ILE A 220 18.63 -9.25 -18.91
CA ILE A 220 19.52 -10.17 -19.64
C ILE A 220 18.88 -10.50 -20.98
N ALA A 221 19.61 -10.28 -22.09
CA ALA A 221 19.24 -10.76 -23.42
C ALA A 221 19.79 -12.18 -23.60
N LEU A 222 18.99 -13.20 -23.28
CA LEU A 222 19.42 -14.59 -23.34
C LEU A 222 19.68 -15.07 -24.78
N ASP A 223 19.12 -14.38 -25.78
CA ASP A 223 19.37 -14.66 -27.18
C ASP A 223 20.82 -14.48 -27.61
N LYS A 224 21.60 -13.65 -26.90
CA LYS A 224 23.03 -13.44 -27.17
C LYS A 224 23.91 -14.66 -26.89
N PHE A 225 23.39 -15.66 -26.17
CA PHE A 225 24.06 -16.94 -25.93
C PHE A 225 23.67 -18.03 -26.93
N LEU A 226 22.77 -17.72 -27.86
CA LEU A 226 22.29 -18.63 -28.89
C LEU A 226 22.87 -18.24 -30.26
N PRO A 227 22.99 -19.18 -31.22
CA PRO A 227 23.41 -18.84 -32.58
C PRO A 227 22.50 -17.78 -33.23
N GLU A 228 23.09 -16.74 -33.82
CA GLU A 228 22.34 -15.63 -34.46
C GLU A 228 21.39 -16.10 -35.57
N SER A 229 21.74 -17.20 -36.25
CA SER A 229 20.93 -17.81 -37.30
C SER A 229 19.55 -18.30 -36.83
N LEU A 230 19.38 -18.55 -35.52
CA LEU A 230 18.08 -18.91 -34.94
C LEU A 230 17.11 -17.72 -34.90
N GLY A 231 17.62 -16.48 -34.88
CA GLY A 231 16.81 -15.26 -34.85
C GLY A 231 15.93 -15.13 -33.60
N LEU A 232 16.24 -15.82 -32.50
CA LEU A 232 15.43 -15.75 -31.28
C LEU A 232 15.68 -14.44 -30.54
N ARG A 233 14.65 -13.89 -29.89
CA ARG A 233 14.74 -12.79 -28.94
C ARG A 233 14.20 -13.25 -27.61
N VAL A 234 15.03 -13.27 -26.57
CA VAL A 234 14.66 -13.82 -25.26
C VAL A 234 15.08 -12.85 -24.14
N PRO A 235 14.35 -11.74 -23.93
CA PRO A 235 14.63 -10.80 -22.87
C PRO A 235 14.13 -11.35 -21.53
N LEU A 236 15.03 -11.51 -20.57
CA LEU A 236 14.77 -11.91 -19.19
C LEU A 236 14.99 -10.71 -18.26
N PHE A 237 14.03 -10.46 -17.38
CA PHE A 237 14.14 -9.51 -16.28
C PHE A 237 14.00 -10.26 -14.95
N LEU A 238 14.94 -10.02 -14.04
CA LEU A 238 14.94 -10.53 -12.68
C LEU A 238 14.95 -9.35 -11.71
N SER A 239 14.18 -9.44 -10.63
CA SER A 239 14.24 -8.48 -9.52
C SER A 239 14.18 -9.18 -8.17
N TYR A 240 14.99 -8.73 -7.23
CA TYR A 240 14.90 -9.07 -5.82
C TYR A 240 14.94 -7.77 -5.02
N GLU A 241 14.00 -7.59 -4.12
CA GLU A 241 13.93 -6.43 -3.24
C GLU A 241 13.59 -6.91 -1.82
N ARG A 242 14.28 -6.37 -0.82
CA ARG A 242 13.92 -6.54 0.58
C ARG A 242 13.93 -5.19 1.28
N THR A 243 12.89 -4.96 2.07
CA THR A 243 12.76 -3.81 2.95
C THR A 243 12.56 -4.32 4.38
N ASN A 244 13.37 -3.83 5.29
CA ASN A 244 13.25 -4.03 6.73
C ASN A 244 13.00 -2.67 7.39
N ILE A 245 11.94 -2.58 8.18
CA ILE A 245 11.51 -1.37 8.88
C ILE A 245 11.50 -1.67 10.37
N THR A 246 12.37 -0.97 11.10
CA THR A 246 12.49 -1.09 12.54
C THR A 246 11.87 0.17 13.18
N PRO A 247 10.76 0.03 13.94
CA PRO A 247 10.10 1.18 14.54
C PRO A 247 10.90 1.73 15.73
N ARG A 248 10.88 3.06 15.95
CA ARG A 248 11.54 3.68 17.11
C ARG A 248 10.74 3.45 18.40
N PHE A 249 9.42 3.55 18.31
CA PHE A 249 8.48 3.33 19.39
C PHE A 249 7.85 1.95 19.27
N ASN A 250 7.36 1.41 20.39
CA ASN A 250 6.73 0.10 20.40
C ASN A 250 5.38 0.17 19.65
N PRO A 251 5.13 -0.66 18.61
CA PRO A 251 3.86 -0.63 17.88
C PRO A 251 2.62 -0.94 18.74
N LEU A 252 2.80 -1.66 19.86
CA LEU A 252 1.73 -1.96 20.82
C LEU A 252 1.62 -0.90 21.93
N ASP A 253 2.63 -0.03 22.04
CA ASP A 253 2.68 1.06 23.02
C ASP A 253 3.40 2.28 22.42
N PRO A 254 2.73 3.05 21.52
CA PRO A 254 3.38 3.99 20.62
C PRO A 254 4.08 5.19 21.27
N ASP A 255 3.87 5.43 22.56
CA ASP A 255 4.52 6.48 23.34
C ASP A 255 5.77 6.00 24.11
N VAL A 256 6.06 4.69 24.11
CA VAL A 256 7.24 4.10 24.74
C VAL A 256 8.25 3.69 23.68
N GLU A 257 9.52 4.08 23.86
CA GLU A 257 10.60 3.62 22.97
C GLU A 257 10.71 2.09 22.98
N LEU A 258 10.85 1.48 21.81
CA LEU A 258 10.96 0.04 21.67
C LEU A 258 12.12 -0.51 22.51
N ARG A 259 13.24 0.20 22.55
CA ARG A 259 14.43 -0.17 23.35
C ARG A 259 14.13 -0.30 24.84
N ASN A 260 13.24 0.53 25.39
CA ASN A 260 12.85 0.45 26.79
C ASN A 260 11.96 -0.78 27.03
N SER A 261 11.04 -1.06 26.10
CA SER A 261 10.21 -2.27 26.15
C SER A 261 11.07 -3.55 26.12
N LEU A 262 12.11 -3.58 25.27
CA LEU A 262 13.02 -4.74 25.13
C LEU A 262 13.90 -4.99 26.36
N ARG A 263 14.25 -3.95 27.13
CA ARG A 263 15.05 -4.08 28.36
C ARG A 263 14.31 -4.84 29.46
N ASN A 264 12.98 -4.74 29.46
CA ASN A 264 12.12 -5.36 30.48
C ASN A 264 11.85 -6.84 30.19
N ILE A 265 12.30 -7.35 29.02
CA ILE A 265 12.21 -8.77 28.67
C ILE A 265 13.42 -9.51 29.29
N PRO A 266 13.19 -10.51 30.16
CA PRO A 266 14.22 -11.10 31.00
C PRO A 266 15.21 -12.00 30.25
N THR A 267 14.80 -12.61 29.13
CA THR A 267 15.64 -13.51 28.33
C THR A 267 15.99 -12.90 26.98
N ASP A 268 17.21 -13.16 26.51
CA ASP A 268 17.67 -12.67 25.21
C ASP A 268 16.89 -13.33 24.05
N GLU A 269 16.45 -14.58 24.23
CA GLU A 269 15.61 -15.28 23.25
C GLU A 269 14.26 -14.59 23.06
N ALA A 270 13.55 -14.29 24.16
CA ALA A 270 12.26 -13.61 24.09
C ALA A 270 12.42 -12.17 23.57
N ARG A 271 13.55 -11.52 23.86
CA ARG A 271 13.86 -10.19 23.34
C ARG A 271 14.01 -10.21 21.83
N ASN A 272 14.79 -11.15 21.29
CA ASN A 272 15.00 -11.29 19.85
C ASN A 272 13.71 -11.71 19.11
N GLU A 273 12.89 -12.56 19.74
CA GLU A 273 11.58 -12.93 19.23
C GLU A 273 10.65 -11.71 19.13
N TYR A 274 10.55 -10.92 20.19
CA TYR A 274 9.75 -9.69 20.19
C TYR A 274 10.26 -8.65 19.17
N GLU A 275 11.58 -8.46 19.08
CA GLU A 275 12.19 -7.57 18.08
C GLU A 275 11.83 -8.00 16.66
N THR A 276 11.91 -9.30 16.36
CA THR A 276 11.51 -9.84 15.05
C THR A 276 10.01 -9.68 14.77
N LEU A 277 9.17 -9.68 15.80
CA LEU A 277 7.72 -9.50 15.67
C LEU A 277 7.33 -8.05 15.36
N VAL A 278 8.02 -7.08 15.96
CA VAL A 278 7.73 -5.64 15.74
C VAL A 278 8.35 -5.10 14.45
N GLU A 279 9.43 -5.72 13.96
CA GLU A 279 10.02 -5.38 12.68
C GLU A 279 9.10 -5.74 11.51
N GLU A 280 8.81 -4.76 10.66
CA GLU A 280 8.17 -5.04 9.38
C GLU A 280 9.22 -5.50 8.37
N GLU A 281 8.94 -6.63 7.74
CA GLU A 281 9.73 -7.16 6.63
C GLU A 281 8.86 -7.30 5.40
N ARG A 282 9.39 -6.87 4.25
CA ARG A 282 8.78 -7.05 2.94
C ARG A 282 9.83 -7.53 1.95
N VAL A 283 9.57 -8.66 1.30
CA VAL A 283 10.42 -9.26 0.26
C VAL A 283 9.63 -9.34 -1.03
N ARG A 284 10.15 -8.78 -2.12
CA ARG A 284 9.57 -8.90 -3.46
C ARG A 284 10.56 -9.60 -4.40
N LYS A 285 10.06 -10.55 -5.17
CA LYS A 285 10.83 -11.27 -6.19
C LYS A 285 10.04 -11.24 -7.49
N SER A 286 10.71 -10.99 -8.61
CA SER A 286 10.05 -11.07 -9.92
C SER A 286 10.95 -11.71 -10.96
N ILE A 287 10.32 -12.46 -11.87
CA ILE A 287 10.94 -13.09 -13.04
C ILE A 287 10.02 -12.84 -14.22
N ASN A 288 10.48 -12.10 -15.22
CA ASN A 288 9.69 -11.72 -16.38
C ASN A 288 10.43 -12.04 -17.68
N PHE A 289 9.84 -12.85 -18.52
CA PHE A 289 10.18 -13.01 -19.93
C PHE A 289 9.21 -12.17 -20.75
N THR A 290 9.72 -11.17 -21.47
CA THR A 290 8.85 -10.22 -22.19
C THR A 290 9.00 -10.39 -23.69
N ASN A 291 7.89 -10.66 -24.38
CA ASN A 291 7.81 -10.74 -25.83
C ASN A 291 8.90 -11.67 -26.44
N VAL A 292 9.05 -12.85 -25.86
CA VAL A 292 9.89 -13.93 -26.38
C VAL A 292 9.33 -14.34 -27.73
N GLN A 293 10.12 -14.19 -28.78
CA GLN A 293 9.67 -14.41 -30.15
C GLN A 293 10.84 -14.77 -31.06
N LYS A 294 10.53 -15.40 -32.19
CA LYS A 294 11.48 -15.57 -33.28
C LYS A 294 11.34 -14.39 -34.25
N ILE A 295 12.44 -13.69 -34.48
CA ILE A 295 12.54 -12.62 -35.47
C ILE A 295 12.87 -13.24 -36.82
N ARG A 296 12.30 -12.69 -37.89
CA ARG A 296 12.68 -13.05 -39.26
C ARG A 296 14.10 -12.57 -39.54
N THR A 297 14.99 -13.49 -39.86
CA THR A 297 16.40 -13.21 -40.20
C THR A 297 16.58 -12.85 -41.68
N ASN A 298 15.74 -13.38 -42.57
CA ASN A 298 15.73 -13.03 -43.99
C ASN A 298 14.55 -12.08 -44.31
N PRO A 299 14.81 -10.81 -44.68
CA PRO A 299 13.77 -9.86 -45.07
C PRO A 299 12.97 -10.26 -46.31
N GLU A 300 13.53 -11.07 -47.20
CA GLU A 300 12.87 -11.53 -48.42
C GLU A 300 12.00 -12.79 -48.19
N ALA A 301 12.08 -13.39 -47.00
CA ALA A 301 11.29 -14.56 -46.67
C ALA A 301 9.79 -14.22 -46.68
N LYS A 302 9.03 -14.97 -47.47
CA LYS A 302 7.58 -14.78 -47.58
C LYS A 302 6.93 -15.11 -46.24
N VAL A 303 6.20 -14.15 -45.66
CA VAL A 303 5.37 -14.38 -44.46
C VAL A 303 4.31 -15.44 -44.76
N GLN A 304 4.28 -16.51 -43.99
CA GLN A 304 3.29 -17.59 -44.06
C GLN A 304 2.43 -17.60 -42.79
N LEU A 305 1.26 -18.23 -42.89
CA LEU A 305 0.31 -18.29 -41.78
C LEU A 305 0.86 -19.14 -40.62
N TRP A 306 1.60 -20.21 -40.93
CA TRP A 306 2.14 -21.15 -39.95
C TRP A 306 3.56 -20.79 -39.46
N ASP A 307 4.07 -19.60 -39.81
CA ASP A 307 5.36 -19.11 -39.33
C ASP A 307 5.35 -18.94 -37.80
N ILE A 308 6.35 -19.50 -37.13
CA ILE A 308 6.57 -19.34 -35.68
C ILE A 308 6.93 -17.89 -35.34
N GLU A 309 7.45 -17.13 -36.32
CA GLU A 309 7.75 -15.70 -36.21
C GLU A 309 6.51 -14.83 -35.99
N ASN A 310 5.30 -15.39 -36.18
CA ASN A 310 4.04 -14.73 -35.81
C ASN A 310 3.70 -14.91 -34.32
N LEU A 311 4.38 -15.81 -33.61
CA LEU A 311 4.12 -16.10 -32.20
C LEU A 311 5.01 -15.27 -31.28
N SER A 312 4.43 -14.71 -30.23
CA SER A 312 5.16 -14.13 -29.11
C SER A 312 4.60 -14.59 -27.77
N LEU A 313 5.52 -14.79 -26.82
CA LEU A 313 5.24 -15.30 -25.49
C LEU A 313 5.73 -14.29 -24.45
N THR A 314 4.88 -13.96 -23.49
CA THR A 314 5.24 -13.20 -22.31
C THR A 314 4.87 -14.01 -21.07
N TYR A 315 5.82 -14.23 -20.19
CA TYR A 315 5.61 -14.87 -18.89
C TYR A 315 6.13 -13.95 -17.80
N ALA A 316 5.30 -13.61 -16.82
CA ALA A 316 5.69 -12.77 -15.69
C ALA A 316 5.26 -13.46 -14.39
N TYR A 317 6.17 -13.50 -13.43
CA TYR A 317 5.94 -14.00 -12.08
C TYR A 317 6.41 -12.95 -11.10
N SER A 318 5.57 -12.57 -10.15
CA SER A 318 5.98 -11.79 -8.99
C SER A 318 5.43 -12.38 -7.70
N GLU A 319 6.26 -12.36 -6.67
CA GLU A 319 5.95 -12.83 -5.33
C GLU A 319 6.32 -11.72 -4.35
N GLU A 320 5.38 -11.37 -3.50
CA GLU A 320 5.57 -10.48 -2.37
C GLU A 320 5.25 -11.24 -1.09
N ARG A 321 6.22 -11.30 -0.19
CA ARG A 321 6.02 -11.81 1.17
C ARG A 321 6.23 -10.67 2.15
N SER A 322 5.31 -10.49 3.09
CA SER A 322 5.50 -9.51 4.16
C SER A 322 4.99 -9.99 5.50
N ARG A 323 5.53 -9.40 6.56
CA ARG A 323 5.09 -9.57 7.94
C ARG A 323 5.26 -8.26 8.68
N ASN A 324 4.41 -8.03 9.67
CA ASN A 324 4.52 -6.95 10.65
C ASN A 324 3.85 -7.41 11.95
N ILE A 325 3.69 -6.52 12.93
CA ILE A 325 3.10 -6.88 14.23
C ILE A 325 1.68 -7.47 14.12
N LEU A 326 0.86 -7.02 13.16
CA LEU A 326 -0.52 -7.48 12.98
C LEU A 326 -0.64 -8.70 12.07
N ILE A 327 0.22 -8.81 11.06
CA ILE A 327 0.14 -9.82 9.99
C ILE A 327 1.32 -10.79 10.12
N ALA A 328 1.02 -12.05 10.40
CA ALA A 328 2.00 -13.11 10.58
C ALA A 328 2.69 -13.49 9.28
N ASP A 329 1.88 -13.62 8.25
CA ASP A 329 2.37 -13.96 6.94
C ASP A 329 1.39 -13.43 5.89
N TYR A 330 1.88 -12.53 5.06
CA TYR A 330 1.24 -12.07 3.85
C TYR A 330 2.01 -12.65 2.67
N LEU A 331 1.32 -13.30 1.75
CA LEU A 331 1.89 -13.84 0.53
C LEU A 331 1.00 -13.42 -0.64
N ALA A 332 1.53 -12.58 -1.53
CA ALA A 332 0.88 -12.21 -2.78
C ALA A 332 1.70 -12.74 -3.97
N ILE A 333 1.09 -13.62 -4.76
CA ILE A 333 1.68 -14.20 -5.96
C ILE A 333 0.87 -13.71 -7.16
N ASN A 334 1.53 -13.06 -8.11
CA ASN A 334 0.95 -12.72 -9.40
C ASN A 334 1.67 -13.46 -10.51
N GLN A 335 0.92 -14.10 -11.39
CA GLN A 335 1.43 -14.86 -12.52
C GLN A 335 0.67 -14.43 -13.77
N ARG A 336 1.41 -14.08 -14.81
CA ARG A 336 0.84 -13.74 -16.11
C ARG A 336 1.49 -14.58 -17.18
N LEU A 337 0.67 -15.23 -18.00
CA LEU A 337 1.10 -15.93 -19.20
C LEU A 337 0.28 -15.38 -20.37
N SER A 338 0.95 -14.69 -21.29
CA SER A 338 0.34 -14.14 -22.50
C SER A 338 0.96 -14.80 -23.72
N LEU A 339 0.13 -15.43 -24.54
CA LEU A 339 0.50 -15.95 -25.84
C LEU A 339 -0.21 -15.11 -26.91
N ALA A 340 0.55 -14.54 -27.84
CA ALA A 340 0.02 -13.78 -28.95
C ALA A 340 0.47 -14.40 -30.28
N TYR A 341 -0.44 -14.48 -31.23
CA TYR A 341 -0.21 -14.81 -32.61
C TYR A 341 -0.61 -13.59 -33.45
N ASN A 342 0.33 -13.05 -34.23
CA ASN A 342 0.12 -11.88 -35.05
C ASN A 342 0.66 -12.15 -36.46
N PHE A 343 -0.25 -12.49 -37.36
CA PHE A 343 0.03 -12.57 -38.79
C PHE A 343 -0.43 -11.29 -39.46
N SER A 344 0.44 -10.69 -40.27
CA SER A 344 0.11 -9.57 -41.14
C SER A 344 0.83 -9.73 -42.47
N LYS A 345 0.07 -9.67 -43.56
CA LYS A 345 0.59 -9.75 -44.92
C LYS A 345 -0.34 -9.05 -45.90
N GLU A 346 0.19 -8.02 -46.54
CA GLU A 346 -0.43 -7.48 -47.74
C GLU A 346 -0.17 -8.43 -48.92
N ARG A 347 -1.25 -8.75 -49.65
CA ARG A 347 -1.18 -9.58 -50.86
C ARG A 347 -1.85 -8.83 -52.00
N PRO A 348 -1.31 -8.92 -53.22
CA PRO A 348 -2.01 -8.44 -54.38
C PRO A 348 -3.30 -9.25 -54.59
N PHE A 349 -4.36 -8.59 -55.01
CA PHE A 349 -5.62 -9.25 -55.34
C PHE A 349 -5.46 -10.12 -56.60
N ILE A 350 -6.15 -11.26 -56.62
CA ILE A 350 -6.22 -12.14 -57.78
C ILE A 350 -7.34 -11.62 -58.66
N ALA A 351 -7.01 -11.20 -59.88
CA ALA A 351 -7.96 -10.69 -60.87
C ALA A 351 -8.07 -11.66 -62.07
N PRO A 352 -8.93 -12.70 -61.99
CA PRO A 352 -8.95 -13.80 -62.96
C PRO A 352 -9.41 -13.38 -64.37
N PHE A 353 -10.21 -12.32 -64.48
CA PHE A 353 -10.80 -11.89 -65.75
C PHE A 353 -10.07 -10.70 -66.41
N LYS A 354 -9.03 -10.17 -65.76
CA LYS A 354 -8.31 -8.96 -66.21
C LYS A 354 -7.70 -9.09 -67.61
N ASN A 355 -7.34 -10.31 -68.03
CA ASN A 355 -6.70 -10.57 -69.33
C ASN A 355 -7.69 -10.95 -70.45
N ILE A 356 -9.00 -10.94 -70.20
CA ILE A 356 -10.02 -11.34 -71.18
C ILE A 356 -10.56 -10.08 -71.88
N GLY A 357 -10.14 -9.84 -73.12
CA GLY A 357 -10.39 -8.58 -73.84
C GLY A 357 -11.86 -8.19 -74.02
N PHE A 358 -12.79 -9.15 -74.19
CA PHE A 358 -14.22 -8.81 -74.32
C PHE A 358 -14.87 -8.39 -72.99
N LEU A 359 -14.27 -8.74 -71.84
CA LEU A 359 -14.73 -8.33 -70.51
C LEU A 359 -14.22 -6.94 -70.11
N GLN A 360 -13.38 -6.32 -70.93
CA GLN A 360 -12.92 -4.93 -70.76
C GLN A 360 -13.80 -3.91 -71.50
N LEU A 361 -14.87 -4.35 -72.16
CA LEU A 361 -15.84 -3.43 -72.78
C LEU A 361 -16.52 -2.57 -71.70
N PRO A 362 -16.88 -1.31 -71.98
CA PRO A 362 -17.39 -0.37 -70.98
C PRO A 362 -18.54 -0.90 -70.11
N ILE A 363 -19.43 -1.72 -70.68
CA ILE A 363 -20.58 -2.29 -69.97
C ILE A 363 -20.26 -3.59 -69.22
N LEU A 364 -19.15 -4.26 -69.54
CA LEU A 364 -18.70 -5.52 -68.93
C LEU A 364 -17.51 -5.34 -67.98
N ASN A 365 -16.97 -4.12 -67.89
CA ASN A 365 -15.78 -3.79 -67.11
C ASN A 365 -15.90 -4.16 -65.62
N LEU A 366 -17.12 -4.12 -65.07
CA LEU A 366 -17.43 -4.60 -63.72
C LEU A 366 -17.03 -6.07 -63.49
N ILE A 367 -17.20 -6.92 -64.50
CA ILE A 367 -16.85 -8.34 -64.46
C ILE A 367 -15.36 -8.52 -64.78
N GLY A 368 -14.83 -7.76 -65.74
CA GLY A 368 -13.41 -7.79 -66.11
C GLY A 368 -12.47 -7.40 -64.96
N ASP A 369 -12.89 -6.43 -64.14
CA ASP A 369 -12.14 -5.92 -62.99
C ASP A 369 -12.41 -6.68 -61.68
N PHE A 370 -13.19 -7.76 -61.72
CA PHE A 370 -13.43 -8.57 -60.55
C PHE A 370 -12.11 -9.07 -59.97
N ASN A 371 -11.90 -8.79 -58.69
CA ASN A 371 -10.71 -9.15 -57.97
C ASN A 371 -11.09 -9.70 -56.60
N PHE A 372 -10.29 -10.63 -56.10
CA PHE A 372 -10.51 -11.19 -54.78
C PHE A 372 -9.19 -11.56 -54.10
N ASN A 373 -9.20 -11.59 -52.78
CA ASN A 373 -8.08 -12.05 -51.97
C ASN A 373 -8.54 -13.26 -51.13
N PRO A 374 -7.99 -14.47 -51.37
CA PRO A 374 -8.44 -15.69 -50.70
C PRO A 374 -7.98 -15.80 -49.25
N LEU A 375 -7.10 -14.92 -48.78
CA LEU A 375 -6.53 -14.99 -47.44
C LEU A 375 -6.64 -13.64 -46.72
N PRO A 376 -6.83 -13.65 -45.39
CA PRO A 376 -6.90 -12.42 -44.62
C PRO A 376 -5.59 -11.64 -44.67
N ASN A 377 -5.70 -10.33 -44.52
CA ASN A 377 -4.57 -9.40 -44.47
C ASN A 377 -3.91 -9.45 -43.09
N GLN A 378 -4.71 -9.53 -42.03
CA GLN A 378 -4.24 -9.59 -40.66
C GLN A 378 -5.06 -10.59 -39.83
N ILE A 379 -4.37 -11.39 -39.04
CA ILE A 379 -4.95 -12.23 -37.99
C ILE A 379 -4.17 -11.94 -36.71
N SER A 380 -4.84 -11.47 -35.68
CA SER A 380 -4.29 -11.35 -34.33
C SER A 380 -5.12 -12.17 -33.36
N VAL A 381 -4.48 -13.09 -32.67
CA VAL A 381 -5.08 -13.90 -31.60
C VAL A 381 -4.22 -13.75 -30.37
N ARG A 382 -4.81 -13.38 -29.25
CA ARG A 382 -4.09 -13.23 -27.99
C ARG A 382 -4.85 -13.91 -26.87
N GLY A 383 -4.15 -14.68 -26.06
CA GLY A 383 -4.66 -15.27 -24.83
C GLY A 383 -3.81 -14.83 -23.64
N ASP A 384 -4.42 -14.19 -22.66
CA ASP A 384 -3.81 -13.76 -21.40
C ASP A 384 -4.41 -14.54 -20.23
N LEU A 385 -3.59 -15.37 -19.61
CA LEU A 385 -3.83 -15.93 -18.30
C LEU A 385 -3.25 -14.99 -17.26
N ASP A 386 -4.09 -14.50 -16.35
CA ASP A 386 -3.71 -13.58 -15.26
C ASP A 386 -4.22 -14.15 -13.94
N ARG A 387 -3.29 -14.60 -13.10
CA ARG A 387 -3.55 -15.23 -11.82
C ARG A 387 -2.97 -14.38 -10.71
N SER A 388 -3.81 -14.00 -9.76
CA SER A 388 -3.46 -13.34 -8.52
C SER A 388 -3.94 -14.20 -7.36
N PHE A 389 -3.02 -14.53 -6.45
CA PHE A 389 -3.27 -15.31 -5.26
C PHE A 389 -2.70 -14.54 -4.07
N ILE A 390 -3.56 -14.22 -3.11
CA ILE A 390 -3.17 -13.53 -1.87
C ILE A 390 -3.59 -14.41 -0.70
N ARG A 391 -2.65 -14.67 0.20
CA ARG A 391 -2.89 -15.28 1.51
C ARG A 391 -2.50 -14.28 2.59
N THR A 392 -3.40 -14.03 3.53
CA THR A 392 -3.16 -13.18 4.69
C THR A 392 -3.45 -13.97 5.96
N LEU A 393 -2.45 -14.14 6.82
CA LEU A 393 -2.59 -14.70 8.14
C LEU A 393 -2.40 -13.60 9.17
N TYR A 394 -3.44 -13.31 9.96
CA TYR A 394 -3.38 -12.33 11.04
C TYR A 394 -2.86 -12.96 12.33
N ARG A 395 -2.42 -12.11 13.26
CA ARG A 395 -2.14 -12.49 14.65
C ARG A 395 -3.32 -12.20 15.56
N ALA A 396 -3.42 -12.99 16.61
CA ALA A 396 -4.33 -12.75 17.72
C ALA A 396 -3.74 -11.68 18.66
N ALA A 397 -4.52 -11.30 19.67
CA ALA A 397 -4.10 -10.30 20.67
C ALA A 397 -2.89 -10.77 21.50
N ASP A 398 -2.66 -12.08 21.62
CA ASP A 398 -1.49 -12.68 22.25
C ASP A 398 -0.26 -12.78 21.32
N LEU A 399 -0.36 -12.17 20.12
CA LEU A 399 0.64 -12.23 19.05
C LEU A 399 0.88 -13.65 18.49
N SER A 400 0.05 -14.63 18.85
CA SER A 400 0.09 -15.96 18.26
C SER A 400 -0.77 -16.05 16.99
N THR A 401 -0.62 -17.15 16.26
CA THR A 401 -1.51 -17.50 15.14
C THR A 401 -2.48 -18.63 15.52
N GLN A 402 -2.58 -18.97 16.81
CA GLN A 402 -3.39 -20.10 17.26
C GLN A 402 -4.88 -19.77 17.10
N GLY A 403 -5.61 -20.64 16.42
CA GLY A 403 -7.05 -20.46 16.18
C GLY A 403 -7.41 -19.37 15.15
N ILE A 404 -6.43 -18.82 14.41
CA ILE A 404 -6.69 -17.90 13.29
C ILE A 404 -6.46 -18.63 11.97
N ASP A 405 -7.53 -18.72 11.19
CA ASP A 405 -7.46 -19.25 9.83
C ASP A 405 -6.98 -18.19 8.82
N PRO A 406 -6.14 -18.56 7.84
CA PRO A 406 -5.70 -17.65 6.80
C PRO A 406 -6.85 -17.26 5.87
N ILE A 407 -6.85 -16.00 5.45
CA ILE A 407 -7.78 -15.47 4.47
C ILE A 407 -7.16 -15.56 3.07
N PHE A 408 -7.93 -16.05 2.11
CA PHE A 408 -7.51 -16.21 0.73
C PHE A 408 -8.28 -15.28 -0.19
N GLN A 409 -7.56 -14.55 -1.04
CA GLN A 409 -8.14 -13.82 -2.16
C GLN A 409 -7.54 -14.37 -3.44
N LYS A 410 -8.40 -14.85 -4.34
CA LYS A 410 -7.97 -15.49 -5.58
C LYS A 410 -8.66 -14.85 -6.76
N ARG A 411 -7.90 -14.60 -7.80
CA ARG A 411 -8.41 -14.14 -9.09
C ARG A 411 -7.62 -14.83 -10.18
N PHE A 412 -8.28 -15.68 -10.96
CA PHE A 412 -7.65 -16.30 -12.11
C PHE A 412 -8.50 -16.04 -13.35
N LEU A 413 -7.99 -15.18 -14.22
CA LEU A 413 -8.65 -14.74 -15.44
C LEU A 413 -8.00 -15.39 -16.66
N PHE A 414 -8.82 -15.67 -17.66
CA PHE A 414 -8.38 -16.03 -19.00
C PHE A 414 -9.07 -15.12 -20.02
N ASN A 415 -8.35 -14.06 -20.41
CA ASN A 415 -8.83 -13.08 -21.38
C ASN A 415 -8.32 -13.47 -22.77
N ARG A 416 -9.18 -13.39 -23.78
CA ARG A 416 -8.84 -13.73 -25.16
C ARG A 416 -9.32 -12.63 -26.09
N ALA A 417 -8.43 -12.20 -26.98
CA ALA A 417 -8.74 -11.23 -28.02
C ALA A 417 -8.50 -11.84 -29.39
N TYR A 418 -9.44 -11.60 -30.29
CA TYR A 418 -9.40 -12.03 -31.68
C TYR A 418 -9.63 -10.81 -32.55
N ASN A 419 -8.76 -10.61 -33.54
CA ASN A 419 -8.89 -9.58 -34.55
C ASN A 419 -8.55 -10.19 -35.90
N LEU A 420 -9.43 -9.96 -36.86
CA LEU A 420 -9.31 -10.41 -38.24
C LEU A 420 -9.62 -9.23 -39.14
N GLN A 421 -8.67 -8.87 -39.98
CA GLN A 421 -8.86 -7.91 -41.07
C GLN A 421 -8.69 -8.65 -42.39
N TRP A 422 -9.71 -8.60 -43.23
CA TRP A 422 -9.72 -9.26 -44.52
C TRP A 422 -10.33 -8.35 -45.59
N ASN A 423 -9.47 -7.83 -46.45
CA ASN A 423 -9.89 -7.17 -47.68
C ASN A 423 -10.21 -8.27 -48.68
N LEU A 424 -11.49 -8.62 -48.82
CA LEU A 424 -11.98 -9.67 -49.70
C LEU A 424 -11.78 -9.29 -51.18
N SER A 425 -11.91 -8.01 -51.51
CA SER A 425 -11.57 -7.39 -52.80
C SER A 425 -11.04 -5.96 -52.54
N GLU A 426 -10.64 -5.25 -53.59
CA GLU A 426 -10.28 -3.81 -53.51
C GLU A 426 -11.44 -2.96 -52.96
N SER A 427 -12.68 -3.38 -53.25
CA SER A 427 -13.90 -2.68 -52.87
C SER A 427 -14.62 -3.26 -51.65
N LEU A 428 -14.26 -4.46 -51.18
CA LEU A 428 -14.93 -5.13 -50.07
C LEU A 428 -13.94 -5.49 -48.97
N SER A 429 -14.14 -4.91 -47.79
CA SER A 429 -13.39 -5.27 -46.58
C SER A 429 -14.29 -5.83 -45.50
N LEU A 430 -13.74 -6.79 -44.76
CA LEU A 430 -14.33 -7.44 -43.61
C LEU A 430 -13.41 -7.22 -42.41
N SER A 431 -13.96 -6.71 -41.33
CA SER A 431 -13.31 -6.68 -40.03
C SER A 431 -14.12 -7.47 -39.00
N TYR A 432 -13.42 -8.28 -38.22
CA TYR A 432 -14.02 -9.02 -37.12
C TYR A 432 -13.15 -8.86 -35.88
N ASN A 433 -13.78 -8.43 -34.79
CA ASN A 433 -13.16 -8.27 -33.48
C ASN A 433 -13.98 -9.07 -32.47
N ALA A 434 -13.31 -9.83 -31.61
CA ALA A 434 -13.95 -10.45 -30.46
C ALA A 434 -13.08 -10.39 -29.22
N LEU A 435 -13.69 -10.06 -28.09
CA LEU A 435 -13.09 -10.06 -26.76
C LEU A 435 -13.86 -11.03 -25.87
N VAL A 436 -13.14 -11.93 -25.22
CA VAL A 436 -13.70 -12.93 -24.31
C VAL A 436 -13.01 -12.78 -22.96
N ASN A 437 -13.78 -12.51 -21.91
CA ASN A 437 -13.28 -12.53 -20.54
C ASN A 437 -13.86 -13.75 -19.83
N ALA A 438 -12.99 -14.60 -19.28
CA ALA A 438 -13.38 -15.79 -18.53
C ALA A 438 -12.67 -15.84 -17.19
N VAL A 439 -13.31 -16.51 -16.22
CA VAL A 439 -12.75 -16.78 -14.90
C VAL A 439 -12.46 -18.28 -14.82
N ILE A 440 -11.24 -18.63 -14.40
CA ILE A 440 -10.89 -19.99 -14.02
C ILE A 440 -11.30 -20.16 -12.54
N ASP A 441 -12.29 -21.00 -12.29
CA ASP A 441 -12.74 -21.27 -10.92
C ASP A 441 -11.66 -22.11 -10.19
N GLU A 442 -11.21 -21.65 -9.02
CA GLU A 442 -10.26 -22.37 -8.16
C GLU A 442 -10.96 -22.88 -6.89
N PRO A 443 -10.55 -24.04 -6.35
CA PRO A 443 -11.08 -24.54 -5.07
C PRO A 443 -10.70 -23.64 -3.90
N GLU A 444 -11.39 -23.80 -2.77
CA GLU A 444 -11.14 -23.02 -1.54
C GLU A 444 -9.78 -23.36 -0.89
N GLY A 445 -9.22 -22.38 -0.16
CA GLY A 445 -8.00 -22.54 0.64
C GLY A 445 -6.70 -22.62 -0.17
N GLU A 446 -5.66 -23.24 0.36
CA GLU A 446 -4.43 -23.50 -0.41
C GLU A 446 -4.65 -24.58 -1.49
N ILE A 447 -3.81 -24.55 -2.53
CA ILE A 447 -3.82 -25.55 -3.62
C ILE A 447 -2.72 -26.58 -3.35
N ASP A 448 -2.91 -27.28 -2.23
CA ASP A 448 -1.97 -28.21 -1.61
C ASP A 448 -2.18 -29.66 -2.07
N THR A 449 -3.44 -30.05 -2.30
CA THR A 449 -3.82 -31.41 -2.69
C THR A 449 -3.86 -31.63 -4.21
N GLU A 450 -3.62 -32.87 -4.64
CA GLU A 450 -3.69 -33.29 -6.05
C GLU A 450 -5.07 -33.02 -6.66
N ALA A 451 -6.15 -33.39 -5.94
CA ALA A 451 -7.51 -33.13 -6.39
C ALA A 451 -7.80 -31.64 -6.66
N LYS A 452 -7.25 -30.73 -5.83
CA LYS A 452 -7.37 -29.29 -6.04
C LYS A 452 -6.59 -28.82 -7.28
N ARG A 453 -5.38 -29.34 -7.50
CA ARG A 453 -4.56 -29.04 -8.69
C ARG A 453 -5.24 -29.53 -9.97
N ASP A 454 -5.79 -30.73 -9.94
CA ASP A 454 -6.54 -31.31 -11.07
C ASP A 454 -7.80 -30.51 -11.39
N SER A 455 -8.52 -30.02 -10.38
CA SER A 455 -9.67 -29.13 -10.57
C SER A 455 -9.29 -27.86 -11.33
N VAL A 456 -8.21 -27.18 -10.92
CA VAL A 456 -7.70 -25.99 -11.62
C VAL A 456 -7.29 -26.30 -13.06
N LEU A 457 -6.56 -27.40 -13.27
CA LEU A 457 -6.14 -27.81 -14.61
C LEU A 457 -7.34 -28.14 -15.51
N ASN A 458 -8.35 -28.81 -14.98
CA ASN A 458 -9.58 -29.12 -15.71
C ASN A 458 -10.36 -27.86 -16.07
N ASN A 459 -10.45 -26.88 -15.16
CA ASN A 459 -11.10 -25.59 -15.43
C ASN A 459 -10.31 -24.77 -16.46
N LEU A 460 -8.97 -24.84 -16.41
CA LEU A 460 -8.09 -24.23 -17.41
C LEU A 460 -8.28 -24.86 -18.80
N LYS A 461 -8.31 -26.19 -18.90
CA LYS A 461 -8.56 -26.94 -20.14
C LYS A 461 -9.92 -26.60 -20.77
N ARG A 462 -10.91 -26.23 -19.95
CA ARG A 462 -12.25 -25.80 -20.39
C ARG A 462 -12.33 -24.30 -20.73
N PHE A 463 -11.21 -23.58 -20.74
CA PHE A 463 -11.13 -22.13 -20.97
C PHE A 463 -11.86 -21.27 -19.92
N GLY A 464 -12.13 -21.84 -18.75
CA GLY A 464 -12.88 -21.20 -17.68
C GLY A 464 -14.35 -20.92 -18.02
N ARG A 465 -15.02 -20.31 -17.05
CA ARG A 465 -16.39 -19.86 -17.17
C ARG A 465 -16.42 -18.46 -17.77
N MET A 466 -17.01 -18.35 -18.96
CA MET A 466 -17.13 -17.09 -19.68
C MET A 466 -17.99 -16.09 -18.89
N LYS A 467 -17.46 -14.88 -18.69
CA LYS A 467 -18.09 -13.77 -17.98
C LYS A 467 -18.53 -12.66 -18.91
N SER A 468 -17.79 -12.41 -19.97
CA SER A 468 -18.28 -11.58 -21.06
C SER A 468 -17.73 -12.02 -22.39
N PHE A 469 -18.53 -11.80 -23.42
CA PHE A 469 -18.17 -12.01 -24.82
C PHE A 469 -18.71 -10.84 -25.61
N ASN A 470 -17.81 -10.08 -26.22
CA ASN A 470 -18.17 -8.98 -27.10
C ASN A 470 -17.59 -9.28 -28.48
N GLN A 471 -18.42 -9.25 -29.51
CA GLN A 471 -18.02 -9.37 -30.90
C GLN A 471 -18.53 -8.19 -31.72
N GLN A 472 -17.73 -7.78 -32.70
CA GLN A 472 -18.08 -6.78 -33.69
C GLN A 472 -17.64 -7.28 -35.06
N LEU A 473 -18.59 -7.33 -35.98
CA LEU A 473 -18.40 -7.66 -37.38
C LEU A 473 -18.74 -6.44 -38.21
N ALA A 474 -17.85 -6.00 -39.09
CA ALA A 474 -18.13 -4.93 -40.02
C ALA A 474 -17.72 -5.30 -41.45
N PHE A 475 -18.59 -4.98 -42.39
CA PHE A 475 -18.35 -5.04 -43.82
C PHE A 475 -18.37 -3.62 -44.37
N ASN A 476 -17.32 -3.23 -45.09
CA ASN A 476 -17.33 -2.00 -45.86
C ASN A 476 -17.24 -2.36 -47.34
N TYR A 477 -18.23 -1.95 -48.11
CA TYR A 477 -18.33 -2.19 -49.53
C TYR A 477 -18.41 -0.87 -50.28
N GLN A 478 -17.35 -0.51 -50.99
CA GLN A 478 -17.36 0.56 -51.99
C GLN A 478 -18.05 0.01 -53.23
N VAL A 479 -19.29 0.41 -53.47
CA VAL A 479 -20.06 -0.09 -54.60
C VAL A 479 -19.40 0.43 -55.87
N PRO A 480 -18.96 -0.44 -56.79
CA PRO A 480 -18.23 -0.06 -58.00
C PRO A 480 -19.18 0.49 -59.08
N ILE A 481 -20.03 1.45 -58.70
CA ILE A 481 -20.96 2.18 -59.59
C ILE A 481 -20.16 3.05 -60.55
N ASP A 482 -19.00 3.53 -60.10
CA ASP A 482 -18.02 4.28 -60.87
C ASP A 482 -17.50 3.52 -62.10
N LYS A 483 -17.62 2.19 -62.10
CA LYS A 483 -17.24 1.32 -63.23
C LYS A 483 -18.34 1.17 -64.29
N LEU A 484 -19.54 1.68 -64.06
CA LEU A 484 -20.64 1.64 -65.01
C LEU A 484 -20.62 2.90 -65.91
N PRO A 485 -20.81 2.74 -67.24
CA PRO A 485 -20.88 3.88 -68.13
C PRO A 485 -22.09 4.76 -67.73
N LEU A 486 -21.89 6.08 -67.73
CA LEU A 486 -22.86 7.12 -67.33
C LEU A 486 -23.02 7.37 -65.81
N LEU A 487 -22.42 6.55 -64.96
CA LEU A 487 -22.49 6.68 -63.49
C LEU A 487 -21.11 6.80 -62.82
N ASP A 488 -20.06 7.06 -63.59
CA ASP A 488 -18.66 7.26 -63.18
C ASP A 488 -18.43 8.41 -62.19
N TRP A 489 -19.36 9.37 -62.15
CA TRP A 489 -19.38 10.50 -61.23
C TRP A 489 -19.99 10.17 -59.85
N ILE A 490 -20.58 8.98 -59.67
CA ILE A 490 -21.22 8.56 -58.41
C ILE A 490 -20.27 7.66 -57.62
N ASN A 491 -19.91 8.11 -56.41
CA ASN A 491 -19.28 7.25 -55.40
C ASN A 491 -20.33 6.81 -54.38
N ALA A 492 -20.39 5.52 -54.09
CA ALA A 492 -21.31 4.96 -53.12
C ALA A 492 -20.59 3.99 -52.19
N ASP A 493 -20.61 4.27 -50.89
CA ASP A 493 -20.02 3.41 -49.86
C ASP A 493 -21.11 2.86 -48.96
N VAL A 494 -21.09 1.55 -48.74
CA VAL A 494 -22.03 0.85 -47.86
C VAL A 494 -21.25 0.21 -46.71
N THR A 495 -21.50 0.68 -45.50
CA THR A 495 -20.97 0.06 -44.28
C THR A 495 -22.09 -0.66 -43.55
N TYR A 496 -21.88 -1.94 -43.27
CA TYR A 496 -22.74 -2.74 -42.41
C TYR A 496 -21.95 -3.25 -41.22
N ALA A 497 -22.30 -2.79 -40.02
CA ALA A 497 -21.67 -3.20 -38.77
C ALA A 497 -22.70 -3.84 -37.84
N ARG A 498 -22.33 -4.98 -37.24
CA ARG A 498 -23.15 -5.69 -36.25
C ARG A 498 -22.30 -6.04 -35.04
N GLY A 499 -22.74 -5.59 -33.88
CA GLY A 499 -22.21 -6.00 -32.58
C GLY A 499 -23.06 -7.08 -31.93
N PHE A 500 -22.45 -7.89 -31.08
CA PHE A 500 -23.15 -8.74 -30.13
C PHE A 500 -22.37 -8.78 -28.83
N GLN A 501 -23.07 -8.60 -27.72
CA GLN A 501 -22.51 -8.65 -26.38
C GLN A 501 -23.31 -9.65 -25.55
N LEU A 502 -22.61 -10.51 -24.85
CA LEU A 502 -23.13 -11.40 -23.84
C LEU A 502 -22.40 -11.09 -22.54
N ASP A 503 -23.16 -10.70 -21.52
CA ASP A 503 -22.66 -10.55 -20.16
C ASP A 503 -23.18 -11.71 -19.30
N GLY A 504 -22.26 -12.41 -18.66
CA GLY A 504 -22.56 -13.52 -17.76
C GLY A 504 -23.21 -12.99 -16.49
N TRP A 505 -24.39 -13.52 -16.17
CA TRP A 505 -25.14 -13.18 -14.96
C TRP A 505 -24.28 -13.43 -13.70
N CYS A 506 -23.91 -12.37 -12.98
CA CYS A 506 -23.35 -12.47 -11.63
C CYS A 506 -24.50 -12.71 -10.65
N GLY A 507 -24.94 -13.96 -10.55
CA GLY A 507 -25.77 -14.38 -9.42
C GLY A 507 -24.98 -14.22 -8.12
N SER A 508 -25.61 -13.58 -7.14
CA SER A 508 -25.24 -13.43 -5.74
C SER A 508 -24.60 -14.71 -5.14
N PRO A 509 -23.76 -14.62 -4.10
CA PRO A 509 -23.15 -15.79 -3.48
C PRO A 509 -24.25 -16.79 -3.09
N ARG A 510 -24.13 -18.04 -3.55
CA ARG A 510 -24.94 -19.14 -3.05
C ARG A 510 -24.70 -19.22 -1.53
N PRO A 511 -25.73 -19.12 -0.69
CA PRO A 511 -25.58 -19.46 0.73
C PRO A 511 -25.05 -20.90 0.80
N GLY A 512 -24.00 -21.10 1.59
CA GLY A 512 -23.37 -22.39 1.77
C GLY A 512 -24.41 -23.45 2.13
N GLY A 513 -24.51 -24.48 1.29
CA GLY A 513 -25.17 -25.71 1.68
C GLY A 513 -24.24 -26.44 2.63
N GLN A 514 -24.53 -26.37 3.94
CA GLN A 514 -24.05 -27.38 4.88
C GLN A 514 -24.58 -28.74 4.41
N LYS A 515 -23.67 -29.70 4.27
CA LYS A 515 -23.95 -31.12 4.41
C LYS A 515 -22.86 -31.75 5.26
#